data_AF-A0A0B7N400-F1
#
_entry.id   AF-A0A0B7N400-F1
#
_cell.length_a   1.000
_cell.length_b   1.000
_cell.length_c   1.000
_cell.angle_alpha   90.00
_cell.angle_beta   90.00
_cell.angle_gamma   90.00
#
_symmetry.space_group_name_H-M   'P 1'
#
loop_
_entity.id
_entity.type
_entity.pdbx_description
1 polymer ?
#
loop_
_entity_poly.entity_id
_entity_poly.type
_entity_poly.pdbx_seq_one_letter_code
_entity_poly.pdbx_strand_id
1 'polypeptide(L)'
;MELCPVQCFKAIRDHPSLASRPPGSQLFVKSNLIHQPLTSSTISSWLHRSFIALCTSEPNVSIRSLASSRALDLGVARENIVTLGNWTSSSTFENHYQRNQMAQVDFTSTILSDPVDQFYDATDDFSLD
;
A
#
# COMPACT_ATOMS: atom_id res chain seq x y z
N MET A 1 -1.22 -18.05 3.18
CA MET A 1 -0.94 -18.01 1.73
C MET A 1 0.37 -17.25 1.58
N GLU A 2 1.44 -17.87 1.09
CA GLU A 2 2.72 -17.17 0.92
C GLU A 2 2.61 -16.19 -0.26
N LEU A 3 2.69 -14.89 0.03
CA LEU A 3 2.72 -13.85 -0.99
C LEU A 3 4.12 -13.80 -1.62
N CYS A 4 4.35 -14.55 -2.69
CA CYS A 4 5.59 -14.46 -3.46
C CYS A 4 5.54 -13.22 -4.37
N PRO A 5 6.43 -12.21 -4.19
CA PRO A 5 6.44 -11.02 -5.03
C PRO A 5 6.65 -11.34 -6.52
N VAL A 6 7.41 -12.40 -6.82
CA VAL A 6 7.65 -12.87 -8.18
C VAL A 6 6.38 -13.45 -8.80
N GLN A 7 5.59 -14.21 -8.04
CA GLN A 7 4.31 -14.75 -8.53
C GLN A 7 3.29 -13.64 -8.72
N CYS A 8 3.21 -12.69 -7.78
CA CYS A 8 2.35 -11.51 -7.90
C CYS A 8 2.71 -10.69 -9.15
N PHE A 9 4.01 -10.45 -9.39
CA PHE A 9 4.47 -9.77 -10.61
C PHE A 9 4.09 -10.53 -11.88
N LYS A 10 4.27 -11.86 -11.92
CA LYS A 10 3.89 -12.67 -13.09
C LYS A 10 2.39 -12.59 -13.35
N ALA A 11 1.57 -12.70 -12.30
CA ALA A 11 0.11 -12.58 -12.41
C ALA A 11 -0.31 -11.22 -12.97
N ILE A 12 0.32 -10.13 -12.52
CA ILE A 12 0.10 -8.78 -13.07
C ILE A 12 0.55 -8.72 -14.54
N ARG A 13 1.79 -9.11 -14.85
CA ARG A 13 2.34 -9.07 -16.22
C ARG A 13 1.46 -9.81 -17.23
N ASP A 14 0.95 -10.97 -16.85
CA ASP A 14 0.18 -11.87 -17.71
C ASP A 14 -1.33 -11.54 -17.68
N HIS A 15 -1.75 -10.53 -16.93
CA HIS A 15 -3.16 -10.17 -16.77
C HIS A 15 -3.77 -9.66 -18.09
N PRO A 16 -4.97 -10.13 -18.50
CA PRO A 16 -5.59 -9.75 -19.78
C PRO A 16 -5.77 -8.23 -19.96
N SER A 17 -6.08 -7.49 -18.88
CA SER A 17 -6.20 -6.02 -18.94
C SER A 17 -4.88 -5.30 -19.18
N LEU A 18 -3.73 -5.95 -18.92
CA LEU A 18 -2.40 -5.43 -19.22
C LEU A 18 -1.88 -5.93 -20.58
N ALA A 19 -2.46 -6.99 -21.13
CA ALA A 19 -2.19 -7.44 -22.50
C ALA A 19 -2.63 -6.42 -23.56
N SER A 20 -3.64 -5.58 -23.26
CA SER A 20 -4.09 -4.49 -24.12
C SER A 20 -3.28 -3.19 -23.98
N ARG A 21 -2.07 -3.23 -23.39
CA ARG A 21 -1.26 -2.02 -23.17
C ARG A 21 -0.78 -1.41 -24.49
N PRO A 22 -0.76 -0.07 -24.59
CA PRO A 22 -0.17 0.60 -25.74
C PRO A 22 1.31 0.22 -25.90
N PRO A 23 1.79 0.03 -27.13
CA PRO A 23 3.20 -0.20 -27.41
C PRO A 23 4.07 0.89 -26.78
N GLY A 24 5.14 0.50 -26.08
CA GLY A 24 6.07 1.44 -25.43
C GLY A 24 5.69 1.88 -24.00
N SER A 25 4.64 1.29 -23.41
CA SER A 25 4.32 1.49 -22.00
C SER A 25 5.44 0.95 -21.09
N GLN A 26 5.93 1.74 -20.13
CA GLN A 26 7.04 1.33 -19.24
C GLN A 26 6.57 0.88 -17.84
N LEU A 27 5.33 1.19 -17.47
CA LEU A 27 4.81 0.96 -16.11
C LEU A 27 3.90 -0.26 -15.98
N PHE A 28 4.14 -1.13 -15.00
CA PHE A 28 3.24 -2.25 -14.65
C PHE A 28 2.00 -1.84 -13.84
N VAL A 29 1.62 -0.57 -13.93
CA VAL A 29 0.49 0.05 -13.23
C VAL A 29 -0.26 0.94 -14.22
N LYS A 30 -1.59 1.04 -14.06
CA LYS A 30 -2.42 1.88 -14.92
C LYS A 30 -2.09 3.35 -14.65
N SER A 31 -1.67 4.07 -15.67
CA SER A 31 -1.29 5.49 -15.61
C SER A 31 -1.76 6.19 -16.86
N ASN A 32 -2.27 7.42 -16.73
CA ASN A 32 -2.61 8.27 -17.88
C ASN A 32 -1.36 8.68 -18.68
N LEU A 33 -0.18 8.66 -18.06
CA LEU A 33 1.11 9.00 -18.66
C LEU A 33 2.02 7.77 -18.67
N ILE A 34 1.79 6.87 -19.62
CA ILE A 34 2.45 5.55 -19.72
C ILE A 34 3.96 5.58 -20.02
N HIS A 35 4.49 6.73 -20.43
CA HIS A 35 5.90 6.94 -20.80
C HIS A 35 6.68 7.73 -19.75
N GLN A 36 6.05 8.12 -18.64
CA GLN A 36 6.69 8.86 -17.56
C GLN A 36 6.63 8.05 -16.26
N PRO A 37 7.68 8.09 -15.42
CA PRO A 37 7.60 7.54 -14.08
C PRO A 37 6.46 8.18 -13.29
N LEU A 38 5.80 7.40 -12.44
CA LEU A 38 4.86 7.97 -11.48
C LEU A 38 5.59 8.88 -10.50
N THR A 39 4.95 9.99 -10.16
CA THR A 39 5.45 10.86 -9.11
C THR A 39 5.19 10.22 -7.74
N SER A 40 6.04 10.54 -6.77
CA SER A 40 5.86 10.10 -5.38
C SER A 40 4.52 10.54 -4.80
N SER A 41 3.99 11.69 -5.24
CA SER A 41 2.69 12.20 -4.78
C SER A 41 1.51 11.35 -5.29
N THR A 42 1.57 10.87 -6.54
CA THR A 42 0.56 9.95 -7.08
C THR A 42 0.56 8.63 -6.32
N ILE A 43 1.73 8.03 -6.12
CA ILE A 43 1.86 6.77 -5.36
C ILE A 43 1.36 6.96 -3.92
N SER A 44 1.75 8.05 -3.26
CA SER A 44 1.29 8.36 -1.91
C SER A 44 -0.23 8.53 -1.83
N SER A 45 -0.85 9.13 -2.85
CA SER A 45 -2.31 9.32 -2.89
C SER A 45 -3.04 7.99 -3.02
N TRP A 46 -2.58 7.10 -3.90
CA TRP A 46 -3.14 5.74 -4.03
C TRP A 46 -2.99 4.93 -2.75
N LEU A 47 -1.81 5.00 -2.13
CA LEU A 47 -1.56 4.35 -0.85
C LEU A 47 -2.44 4.91 0.29
N HIS A 48 -2.70 6.21 0.32
CA HIS A 48 -3.56 6.76 1.36
C HIS A 48 -5.05 6.45 1.13
N ARG A 49 -5.53 6.64 -0.11
CA ARG A 49 -6.95 6.47 -0.45
C ARG A 49 -7.38 5.01 -0.49
N SER A 50 -6.58 4.16 -1.11
CA SER A 50 -6.96 2.77 -1.37
C SER A 50 -6.38 1.81 -0.34
N PHE A 51 -5.20 2.09 0.22
CA PHE A 51 -4.52 1.13 1.12
C PHE A 51 -4.76 1.44 2.60
N ILE A 52 -4.51 2.68 3.06
CA ILE A 52 -4.70 3.03 4.48
C ILE A 52 -6.19 3.02 4.87
N ALA A 53 -7.08 3.52 4.00
CA ALA A 53 -8.51 3.58 4.29
C ALA A 53 -9.16 2.20 4.50
N LEU A 54 -8.65 1.15 3.84
CA LEU A 54 -9.09 -0.24 4.07
C LEU A 54 -8.64 -0.78 5.44
N CYS A 55 -7.57 -0.21 6.01
CA CYS A 55 -7.01 -0.66 7.27
C CYS A 55 -7.63 0.05 8.47
N THR A 56 -8.08 1.30 8.27
CA THR A 56 -8.56 2.14 9.37
C THR A 56 -9.34 3.36 8.91
N SER A 57 -10.28 3.80 9.75
CA SER A 57 -10.97 5.08 9.65
C SER A 57 -10.28 6.22 10.44
N GLU A 58 -9.18 5.96 11.14
CA GLU A 58 -8.45 6.99 11.91
C GLU A 58 -7.71 7.94 10.94
N PRO A 59 -7.86 9.26 11.11
CA PRO A 59 -7.17 10.23 10.26
C PRO A 59 -5.67 10.25 10.55
N ASN A 60 -4.88 10.63 9.54
CA ASN A 60 -3.42 10.85 9.64
C ASN A 60 -2.58 9.61 9.99
N VAL A 61 -3.12 8.41 9.73
CA VAL A 61 -2.35 7.17 9.85
C VAL A 61 -1.42 7.02 8.66
N SER A 62 -0.17 6.64 8.91
CA SER A 62 0.82 6.37 7.87
C SER A 62 1.11 4.88 7.73
N ILE A 63 1.48 4.44 6.53
CA ILE A 63 1.93 3.06 6.30
C ILE A 63 3.10 2.69 7.21
N ARG A 64 4.01 3.64 7.46
CA ARG A 64 5.15 3.43 8.37
C ARG A 64 4.67 3.08 9.79
N SER A 65 3.64 3.78 10.28
CA SER A 65 3.04 3.51 11.59
C SER A 65 2.40 2.12 11.64
N LEU A 66 1.60 1.75 10.64
CA LEU A 66 0.97 0.42 10.56
C LEU A 66 2.01 -0.71 10.49
N ALA A 67 2.98 -0.60 9.57
CA ALA A 67 4.01 -1.61 9.37
C ALA A 67 4.88 -1.81 10.62
N SER A 68 5.28 -0.71 11.27
CA SER A 68 6.10 -0.76 12.50
C SER A 68 5.33 -1.36 13.67
N SER A 69 4.04 -1.06 13.78
CA SER A 69 3.16 -1.65 14.80
C SER A 69 3.01 -3.15 14.58
N ARG A 70 2.83 -3.59 13.32
CA ARG A 70 2.80 -5.00 12.97
C ARG A 70 4.12 -5.71 13.28
N ALA A 71 5.26 -5.08 12.97
CA ALA A 71 6.57 -5.61 13.30
C ALA A 71 6.73 -5.81 14.81
N LEU A 72 6.26 -4.84 15.61
CA LEU A 72 6.27 -4.95 17.07
C LEU A 72 5.39 -6.11 17.57
N ASP A 73 4.20 -6.29 17.00
CA ASP A 73 3.30 -7.42 17.33
C ASP A 73 3.92 -8.78 16.97
N LEU A 74 4.76 -8.83 15.95
CA LEU A 74 5.53 -10.03 15.55
C LEU A 74 6.82 -10.21 16.37
N GLY A 75 7.06 -9.39 17.38
CA GLY A 75 8.19 -9.51 18.30
C GLY A 75 9.48 -8.87 17.83
N VAL A 76 9.45 -8.02 16.78
CA VAL A 76 10.62 -7.22 16.42
C VAL A 76 10.90 -6.21 17.54
N ALA A 77 12.14 -6.19 18.00
CA ALA A 77 12.54 -5.34 19.11
C ALA A 77 12.30 -3.85 18.80
N ARG A 78 11.78 -3.11 19.78
CA ARG A 78 11.35 -1.71 19.60
C ARG A 78 12.51 -0.81 19.17
N GLU A 79 13.69 -1.03 19.73
CA GLU A 79 14.92 -0.34 19.38
C GLU A 79 15.24 -0.48 17.89
N ASN A 80 15.09 -1.68 17.32
CA ASN A 80 15.31 -1.92 15.90
C ASN A 80 14.26 -1.17 15.06
N ILE A 81 13.00 -1.19 15.50
CA ILE A 81 11.92 -0.46 14.82
C ILE A 81 12.21 1.05 14.84
N VAL A 82 12.65 1.61 15.96
CA VAL A 82 12.97 3.04 16.09
C VAL A 82 14.14 3.43 15.20
N THR A 83 15.21 2.62 15.18
CA THR A 83 16.37 2.85 14.33
C THR A 83 16.01 2.73 12.85
N LEU A 84 15.31 1.68 12.43
CA LEU A 84 14.92 1.46 11.03
C LEU A 84 13.84 2.44 10.55
N GLY A 85 12.94 2.84 11.45
CA GLY A 85 11.90 3.86 11.20
C GLY A 85 12.43 5.29 11.14
N ASN A 86 13.71 5.47 11.52
CA ASN A 86 14.41 6.75 11.62
C ASN A 86 13.66 7.76 12.50
N TRP A 87 13.25 7.32 13.69
CA TRP A 87 12.59 8.19 14.68
C TRP A 87 13.59 8.71 15.71
N THR A 88 13.33 9.92 16.19
CA THR A 88 14.19 10.62 17.16
C THR A 88 14.29 9.88 18.50
N SER A 89 13.22 9.19 18.92
CA SER A 89 13.19 8.40 20.16
C SER A 89 12.10 7.32 20.15
N SER A 90 12.19 6.37 21.08
CA SER A 90 11.11 5.41 21.36
C SER A 90 9.82 6.10 21.80
N SER A 91 9.91 7.20 22.55
CA SER A 91 8.73 7.96 22.95
C SER A 91 8.02 8.62 21.76
N THR A 92 8.78 9.08 20.75
CA THR A 92 8.19 9.57 19.49
C THR A 92 7.41 8.46 18.80
N PHE A 93 7.98 7.26 18.72
CA PHE A 93 7.27 6.10 18.17
C PHE A 93 5.99 5.79 18.93
N GLU A 94 6.10 5.56 20.25
CA GLU A 94 4.98 5.14 21.10
C GLU A 94 3.82 6.14 21.05
N ASN A 95 4.12 7.44 21.16
CA ASN A 95 3.08 8.47 21.27
C ASN A 95 2.42 8.82 19.94
N HIS A 96 3.16 8.73 18.82
CA HIS A 96 2.68 9.26 17.54
C HIS A 96 2.48 8.20 16.45
N TYR A 97 3.17 7.07 16.52
CA TYR A 97 3.24 6.10 15.41
C TYR A 97 2.87 4.67 15.80
N GLN A 98 2.88 4.31 17.08
CA GLN A 98 2.46 2.99 17.52
C GLN A 98 0.92 2.86 17.45
N ARG A 99 0.42 1.82 16.76
CA ARG A 99 -0.98 1.54 16.42
C ARG A 99 -1.28 0.02 16.46
N ASN A 100 -0.83 -0.68 17.50
CA ASN A 100 -0.97 -2.15 17.61
C ASN A 100 -2.42 -2.65 17.47
N GLN A 101 -3.40 -1.87 17.94
CA GLN A 101 -4.81 -2.23 17.81
C GLN A 101 -5.29 -2.30 16.34
N MET A 102 -4.55 -1.68 15.41
CA MET A 102 -4.94 -1.53 14.00
C MET A 102 -4.08 -2.40 13.07
N ALA A 103 -2.97 -2.95 13.57
CA ALA A 103 -2.10 -3.87 12.84
C ALA A 103 -2.64 -5.32 12.81
N GLN A 104 -3.90 -5.52 13.20
CA GLN A 104 -4.55 -6.84 13.20
C GLN A 104 -5.26 -7.18 11.89
N VAL A 105 -5.50 -6.20 11.01
CA VAL A 105 -6.08 -6.46 9.69
C VAL A 105 -5.10 -7.34 8.89
N ASP A 106 -5.54 -8.53 8.50
CA ASP A 106 -4.79 -9.37 7.56
C ASP A 106 -4.90 -8.76 6.16
N PHE A 107 -3.97 -7.86 5.88
CA PHE A 107 -3.85 -7.11 4.63
C PHE A 107 -3.94 -7.98 3.39
N THR A 108 -3.37 -9.18 3.46
CA THR A 108 -3.37 -10.14 2.35
C THR A 108 -4.79 -10.60 2.08
N SER A 109 -5.50 -10.98 3.14
CA SER A 109 -6.87 -11.43 3.02
C SER A 109 -7.80 -10.32 2.54
N THR A 110 -7.66 -9.09 3.02
CA THR A 110 -8.54 -7.97 2.64
C THR A 110 -8.43 -7.64 1.15
N ILE A 111 -7.22 -7.54 0.61
CA ILE A 111 -7.00 -7.22 -0.82
C ILE A 111 -7.38 -8.40 -1.72
N LEU A 112 -7.14 -9.65 -1.28
CA LEU A 112 -7.47 -10.84 -2.08
C LEU A 112 -8.94 -11.25 -1.98
N SER A 113 -9.68 -10.74 -0.99
CA SER A 113 -11.13 -10.98 -0.84
C SER A 113 -11.96 -10.05 -1.71
N ASP A 114 -11.37 -8.96 -2.21
CA ASP A 114 -12.04 -8.11 -3.19
C ASP A 114 -12.28 -8.92 -4.48
N PRO A 115 -13.49 -8.87 -5.05
CA PRO A 115 -13.78 -9.52 -6.32
C PRO A 115 -12.74 -9.08 -7.35
N VAL A 116 -12.15 -10.06 -8.06
CA VAL A 116 -11.12 -9.87 -9.11
C VAL A 116 -11.56 -8.87 -10.19
N ASP A 117 -12.87 -8.61 -10.30
CA ASP A 117 -13.49 -7.71 -11.26
C ASP A 117 -13.47 -6.23 -10.84
N GLN A 118 -13.10 -5.88 -9.60
CA GLN A 118 -12.93 -4.49 -9.16
C GLN A 118 -11.46 -4.05 -9.26
N PHE A 119 -10.98 -3.89 -10.49
CA PHE A 119 -9.86 -2.99 -10.71
C PHE A 119 -10.37 -1.56 -10.52
N TYR A 120 -9.99 -0.90 -9.42
CA TYR A 120 -10.26 0.52 -9.21
C TYR A 120 -9.71 1.32 -10.38
N ASP A 121 -10.60 1.79 -11.24
CA ASP A 121 -10.20 2.62 -12.35
C ASP A 121 -9.78 3.99 -11.80
N ALA A 122 -8.73 4.57 -12.37
CA ALA A 122 -8.33 5.93 -11.99
C ALA A 122 -9.42 6.96 -12.33
N THR A 123 -10.44 6.56 -13.08
CA THR A 123 -11.54 7.39 -13.59
C THR A 123 -12.79 7.43 -12.71
N ASP A 124 -12.97 6.55 -11.72
CA ASP A 124 -14.27 6.42 -11.05
C ASP A 124 -14.61 7.54 -10.04
N ASP A 125 -13.70 8.50 -9.82
CA ASP A 125 -13.93 9.58 -8.84
C ASP A 125 -13.47 10.97 -9.31
N PHE A 126 -13.43 11.22 -10.62
CA PHE A 126 -13.31 12.58 -11.17
C PHE A 126 -14.70 13.18 -11.46
N SER A 127 -15.64 13.05 -10.54
CA SER A 127 -16.78 13.98 -10.47
C SER A 127 -16.30 15.22 -9.72
N LEU A 128 -15.80 16.19 -10.48
CA LEU A 128 -15.66 17.56 -10.01
C LEU A 128 -17.07 18.17 -9.93
N ASP A 129 -17.69 18.07 -8.76
CA ASP A 129 -18.65 19.08 -8.31
C ASP A 129 -17.93 20.07 -7.38
#